data_AF-A0A327VBK9-F1
#
_entry.id   AF-A0A327VBK9-F1
#
_cell.length_a   1.000
_cell.length_b   1.000
_cell.length_c   1.000
_cell.angle_alpha   90.00
_cell.angle_beta   90.00
_cell.angle_gamma   90.00
#
_symmetry.space_group_name_H-M   'P 1'
#
loop_
_entity.id
_entity.type
_entity.pdbx_description
1 polymer ?
#
loop_
_entity_poly.entity_id
_entity_poly.type
_entity_poly.pdbx_seq_one_letter_code
_entity_poly.pdbx_strand_id
1 'polypeptide(L)'
;MTVVSEARRGSLLGVVDRFWRQNGYRIKAVNRDVDLPAIYAQTSDGFGVTLSVGGQGQAFFEVDSPCVEESEVAESTTPPNGPSYDGVYPLPRPNVRDDFWSAGAS
;
A
#
# COMPACT_ATOMS: atom_id res chain seq x y z
N MET A 1 -5.14 -6.40 -9.00
CA MET A 1 -4.49 -5.15 -8.52
C MET A 1 -4.11 -4.29 -9.72
N THR A 2 -4.22 -2.96 -9.58
CA THR A 2 -3.95 -1.99 -10.66
C THR A 2 -2.45 -1.90 -11.00
N VAL A 3 -2.13 -1.87 -12.29
CA VAL A 3 -0.79 -1.59 -12.79
C VAL A 3 -0.52 -0.10 -12.68
N VAL A 4 0.41 0.29 -11.82
CA VAL A 4 0.90 1.68 -11.73
C VAL A 4 2.21 1.77 -12.51
N SER A 5 2.24 2.59 -13.57
CA SER A 5 3.45 2.75 -14.38
C SER A 5 4.59 3.35 -13.54
N GLU A 6 5.82 2.98 -13.89
CA GLU A 6 7.03 3.41 -13.17
C GLU A 6 7.08 4.93 -13.00
N ALA A 7 6.81 5.67 -14.09
CA ALA A 7 6.75 7.12 -14.11
C ALA A 7 5.67 7.73 -13.18
N ARG A 8 4.71 6.94 -12.70
CA ARG A 8 3.59 7.40 -11.85
C ARG A 8 3.70 6.95 -10.40
N ARG A 9 4.62 6.05 -10.05
CA ARG A 9 4.77 5.57 -8.66
C ARG A 9 5.11 6.69 -7.69
N GLY A 10 6.02 7.59 -8.07
CA GLY A 10 6.33 8.78 -7.25
C GLY A 10 5.12 9.71 -7.07
N SER A 11 4.31 9.90 -8.12
CA SER A 11 3.08 10.69 -8.05
C SER A 11 2.04 10.06 -7.13
N LEU A 12 1.91 8.73 -7.15
CA LEU A 12 1.04 8.00 -6.22
C LEU A 12 1.46 8.27 -4.77
N LEU A 13 2.76 8.15 -4.44
CA LEU A 13 3.26 8.48 -3.10
C LEU A 13 2.96 9.93 -2.72
N GLY A 14 3.07 10.87 -3.67
CA GLY A 14 2.74 12.28 -3.42
C GLY A 14 1.25 12.54 -3.14
N VAL A 15 0.34 11.79 -3.76
CA VAL A 15 -1.10 11.86 -3.43
C VAL A 15 -1.35 11.37 -2.01
N VAL A 16 -0.72 10.24 -1.65
CA VAL A 16 -0.87 9.59 -0.34
C VAL A 16 -0.25 10.43 0.77
N ASP A 17 0.93 11.00 0.56
CA ASP A 17 1.59 11.94 1.48
C ASP A 17 0.63 13.09 1.85
N ARG A 18 0.07 13.76 0.84
CA ARG A 18 -0.88 14.86 1.06
C ARG A 18 -2.11 14.41 1.84
N PHE A 19 -2.71 13.29 1.46
CA PHE A 19 -3.90 12.77 2.13
C PHE A 19 -3.61 12.43 3.60
N TRP A 20 -2.53 11.71 3.87
CA TRP A 20 -2.13 11.33 5.23
C TRP A 20 -1.85 12.55 6.10
N ARG A 21 -1.09 13.53 5.61
CA ARG A 21 -0.86 14.78 6.36
C ARG A 21 -2.14 15.53 6.67
N GLN A 22 -3.07 15.62 5.70
CA GLN A 22 -4.38 16.26 5.91
C GLN A 22 -5.21 15.53 6.99
N ASN A 23 -5.00 14.23 7.16
CA ASN A 23 -5.70 13.41 8.16
C ASN A 23 -4.90 13.21 9.47
N GLY A 24 -3.86 14.03 9.72
CA GLY A 24 -3.14 14.03 10.99
C GLY A 24 -2.06 12.95 11.14
N TYR A 25 -1.71 12.25 10.06
CA TYR A 25 -0.64 11.26 10.08
C TYR A 25 0.71 11.98 10.06
N ARG A 26 1.66 11.47 10.84
CA ARG A 26 3.04 11.94 10.86
C ARG A 26 3.90 11.12 9.89
N ILE A 27 4.26 11.71 8.76
CA ILE A 27 5.23 11.07 7.84
C ILE A 27 6.58 10.89 8.55
N LYS A 28 7.08 9.65 8.55
CA LYS A 28 8.34 9.24 9.18
C LYS A 28 9.49 9.27 8.19
N ALA A 29 9.27 8.74 6.99
CA ALA A 29 10.28 8.67 5.93
C ALA A 29 9.63 8.49 4.56
N VAL A 30 10.39 8.77 3.50
CA VAL A 30 10.03 8.49 2.11
C VAL A 30 11.25 7.85 1.44
N ASN A 31 11.10 6.63 0.93
CA ASN A 31 12.05 6.01 0.02
C ASN A 31 11.76 6.48 -1.41
N ARG A 32 12.75 7.12 -2.04
CA ARG A 32 12.64 7.69 -3.39
C ARG A 32 13.29 6.81 -4.47
N ASP A 33 13.64 5.58 -4.12
CA ASP A 33 14.10 4.59 -5.09
C ASP A 33 13.08 4.44 -6.22
N VAL A 34 13.55 4.32 -7.46
CA VAL A 34 12.70 4.25 -8.65
C VAL A 34 11.99 2.91 -8.79
N ASP A 35 12.63 1.84 -8.31
CA ASP A 35 12.12 0.48 -8.40
C ASP A 35 11.30 0.11 -7.16
N LEU A 36 11.77 0.54 -5.98
CA LEU A 36 11.20 0.22 -4.68
C LEU A 36 10.74 1.46 -3.88
N PRO A 37 9.95 2.39 -4.47
CA PRO A 37 9.50 3.58 -3.76
C PRO A 37 8.57 3.22 -2.60
N ALA A 38 8.68 3.95 -1.50
CA ALA A 38 7.83 3.75 -0.32
C ALA A 38 7.62 5.03 0.49
N ILE A 39 6.52 5.10 1.22
CA ILE A 39 6.22 6.14 2.21
C ILE A 39 5.81 5.48 3.52
N TYR A 40 6.38 5.99 4.61
CA TYR A 40 6.17 5.48 5.96
C TYR A 40 5.58 6.59 6.81
N ALA A 41 4.49 6.30 7.52
CA ALA A 41 3.78 7.24 8.36
C ALA A 41 3.40 6.61 9.70
N GLN A 42 2.94 7.44 10.61
CA GLN A 42 2.37 7.02 11.88
C GLN A 42 1.06 7.78 12.12
N THR A 43 0.02 7.07 12.53
CA THR A 43 -1.26 7.68 12.94
C THR A 43 -1.14 8.37 14.30
N SER A 44 -2.16 9.14 14.70
CA SER A 44 -2.18 9.81 16.01
C SER A 44 -2.28 8.82 17.19
N ASP A 45 -2.90 7.66 16.98
CA ASP A 45 -3.02 6.56 17.94
C ASP A 45 -1.83 5.58 17.89
N GLY A 46 -0.80 5.88 17.09
CA GLY A 46 0.50 5.24 17.17
C GLY A 46 0.75 4.10 16.19
N PHE A 47 -0.22 3.73 15.36
CA PHE A 47 -0.06 2.71 14.31
C PHE A 47 0.95 3.14 13.27
N GLY A 48 1.84 2.23 12.88
CA GLY A 48 2.70 2.39 11.71
C GLY A 48 1.89 2.13 10.44
N VAL A 49 2.04 2.98 9.43
CA VAL A 49 1.33 2.82 8.15
C VAL A 49 2.31 2.99 7.01
N THR A 50 2.36 2.00 6.13
CA THR A 50 3.29 1.95 5.01
C THR A 50 2.55 1.75 3.70
N LEU A 51 2.93 2.52 2.68
CA LEU A 51 2.63 2.22 1.29
C LEU A 51 3.96 2.03 0.56
N SER A 52 4.17 0.87 -0.02
CA SER A 52 5.39 0.53 -0.76
C SER A 52 5.07 -0.07 -2.12
N VAL A 53 6.04 0.00 -3.04
CA VAL A 53 6.01 -0.75 -4.29
C VAL A 53 7.16 -1.74 -4.26
N GLY A 54 6.85 -3.02 -4.46
CA GLY A 54 7.80 -4.11 -4.51
C GLY A 54 7.93 -4.74 -5.89
N GLY A 55 8.37 -6.00 -5.91
CA GLY A 55 8.73 -6.73 -7.13
C GLY A 55 7.68 -6.65 -8.24
N GLN A 56 8.13 -6.29 -9.45
CA GLN A 56 7.29 -6.11 -10.65
C GLN A 56 6.14 -5.10 -10.47
N GLY A 57 6.32 -4.10 -9.61
CA GLY A 57 5.36 -2.99 -9.46
C GLY A 57 4.17 -3.30 -8.54
N GLN A 58 4.27 -4.33 -7.71
CA GLN A 58 3.23 -4.68 -6.75
C GLN A 58 3.16 -3.66 -5.60
N ALA A 59 2.02 -3.03 -5.43
CA ALA A 59 1.79 -2.13 -4.30
C ALA A 59 1.41 -2.94 -3.05
N PHE A 60 2.00 -2.58 -1.91
CA PHE A 60 1.67 -3.11 -0.59
C PHE A 60 1.20 -1.97 0.30
N PHE A 61 0.12 -2.22 1.03
CA PHE A 61 -0.38 -1.33 2.07
C PHE A 61 -0.39 -2.11 3.38
N GLU A 62 0.41 -1.65 4.34
CA GLU A 62 0.66 -2.35 5.59
C GLU A 62 0.34 -1.42 6.76
N VAL A 63 -0.25 -1.99 7.80
CA VAL A 63 -0.61 -1.29 9.04
C VAL A 63 -0.13 -2.12 10.23
N ASP A 64 0.79 -1.57 11.00
CA ASP A 64 1.37 -2.20 12.18
C ASP A 64 0.76 -1.58 13.44
N SER A 65 0.28 -2.40 14.37
CA SER A 65 -0.21 -1.90 15.64
C SER A 65 0.93 -1.41 16.53
N PRO A 66 0.69 -0.41 17.40
CA PRO A 66 1.57 -0.19 18.54
C PRO A 66 1.61 -1.43 19.45
N CYS A 67 2.46 -1.42 20.47
CA CYS A 67 2.48 -2.48 21.47
C CYS A 67 1.08 -2.61 22.11
N VAL A 68 0.52 -3.82 22.04
CA VAL A 68 -0.77 -4.19 22.62
C VAL A 68 -0.63 -5.53 23.34
N GLU A 69 -1.53 -5.80 24.28
CA GLU A 69 -1.64 -7.13 24.88
C GLU A 69 -2.30 -8.09 23.87
N GLU A 70 -1.87 -9.36 23.88
CA GLU A 70 -2.45 -10.39 23.03
C GLU A 70 -3.93 -10.59 23.38
N SER A 71 -4.77 -10.66 22.36
CA SER A 71 -6.20 -10.89 22.48
C SER A 71 -6.65 -11.88 21.43
N GLU A 72 -7.65 -12.70 21.76
CA GLU A 72 -8.34 -13.50 20.76
C GLU A 72 -9.03 -12.57 19.76
N VAL A 73 -8.81 -12.81 18.47
CA VAL A 73 -9.43 -12.08 17.37
C VAL A 73 -10.15 -13.10 16.49
N ALA A 74 -11.45 -12.88 16.28
CA ALA A 74 -12.22 -13.71 15.37
C ALA A 74 -11.85 -13.39 13.90
N GLU A 75 -11.88 -14.42 13.06
CA GLU A 75 -11.71 -14.25 11.61
C GLU A 75 -12.75 -13.29 11.03
N SER A 76 -12.35 -12.52 10.02
CA SER A 76 -13.28 -11.63 9.31
C SER A 76 -14.38 -12.44 8.63
N THR A 77 -15.64 -12.15 8.95
CA THR A 77 -16.81 -12.71 8.26
C THR A 77 -17.18 -11.93 7.00
N THR A 78 -16.50 -10.79 6.76
CA THR A 78 -16.78 -9.92 5.62
C THR A 78 -16.02 -10.42 4.39
N PRO A 79 -16.71 -10.72 3.27
CA PRO A 79 -16.04 -11.13 2.04
C PRO A 79 -15.22 -9.97 1.45
N PRO A 80 -14.10 -10.26 0.78
CA PRO A 80 -13.29 -9.24 0.15
C PRO A 80 -14.07 -8.54 -0.98
N ASN A 81 -13.87 -7.23 -1.13
CA ASN A 81 -14.38 -6.43 -2.25
C ASN A 81 -13.52 -6.63 -3.53
N GLY A 82 -13.07 -7.87 -3.76
CA GLY A 82 -12.12 -8.26 -4.80
C GLY A 82 -11.80 -9.75 -4.68
N PRO A 83 -10.88 -10.28 -5.51
CA PRO A 83 -10.45 -11.67 -5.40
C PRO A 83 -9.86 -11.94 -4.00
N SER A 84 -10.29 -13.02 -3.34
CA SER A 84 -9.50 -13.62 -2.26
C SER A 84 -8.29 -14.31 -2.86
N TYR A 85 -7.13 -14.14 -2.24
CA TYR A 85 -5.90 -14.87 -2.55
C TYR A 85 -5.49 -15.80 -1.41
N ASP A 86 -6.41 -16.16 -0.52
CA ASP A 86 -6.15 -17.10 0.57
C ASP A 86 -5.70 -18.45 -0.01
N GLY A 87 -4.57 -18.94 0.47
CA GLY A 87 -3.95 -20.18 -0.03
C GLY A 87 -3.37 -20.10 -1.46
N VAL A 88 -3.33 -18.92 -2.09
CA VAL A 88 -2.77 -18.74 -3.43
C VAL A 88 -1.31 -18.31 -3.34
N TYR A 89 -0.41 -19.16 -3.84
CA TYR A 89 1.01 -18.81 -3.99
C TYR A 89 1.58 -19.40 -5.30
N PRO A 90 2.36 -18.62 -6.08
CA PRO A 90 2.73 -17.22 -5.85
C PRO A 90 1.55 -16.26 -6.02
N LEU A 91 1.56 -15.13 -5.29
CA LEU A 91 0.57 -14.07 -5.45
C LEU A 91 0.61 -13.53 -6.90
N PRO A 92 -0.55 -13.26 -7.53
CA PRO A 92 -0.56 -12.73 -8.87
C PRO A 92 -0.01 -11.31 -8.91
N ARG A 93 0.65 -10.99 -10.03
CA ARG A 93 1.15 -9.65 -10.33
C ARG A 93 0.00 -8.68 -10.65
N PRO A 94 0.23 -7.36 -10.53
CA PRO A 94 -0.75 -6.39 -11.00
C PRO A 94 -1.13 -6.66 -12.46
N ASN A 95 -2.42 -6.70 -12.74
CA ASN A 95 -2.98 -7.08 -14.05
C ASN A 95 -4.22 -6.27 -14.44
N VAL A 96 -4.71 -5.40 -13.55
CA VAL A 96 -5.83 -4.49 -13.85
C VAL A 96 -5.24 -3.20 -14.43
N ARG A 97 -5.76 -2.73 -15.56
CA ARG A 97 -5.31 -1.48 -16.17
C ARG A 97 -6.33 -0.37 -15.94
N ASP A 98 -5.79 0.83 -15.69
CA ASP A 98 -6.51 2.09 -15.59
C ASP A 98 -5.90 3.10 -16.56
N ASP A 99 -6.74 3.92 -17.21
CA ASP A 99 -6.31 4.85 -18.26
C ASP A 99 -5.27 5.87 -17.76
N PHE A 100 -5.36 6.27 -16.50
CA PHE A 100 -4.42 7.20 -15.90
C PHE A 100 -3.23 6.46 -15.31
N TRP A 101 -3.45 5.57 -14.34
CA TRP A 101 -2.37 4.92 -13.59
C TRP A 101 -1.51 3.97 -14.41
N SER A 102 -2.09 3.31 -15.41
CA SER A 102 -1.38 2.35 -16.26
C SER A 102 -0.84 2.97 -17.56
N ALA A 103 -1.02 4.27 -17.77
CA ALA A 103 -0.49 4.95 -18.96
C ALA A 103 1.03 4.79 -19.05
N GLY A 104 1.49 4.25 -20.18
CA GLY A 104 2.91 3.97 -20.45
C GLY A 104 3.46 2.70 -19.77
N ALA A 105 2.65 1.93 -19.05
CA ALA A 105 3.07 0.63 -18.53
C ALA A 105 3.05 -0.43 -19.65
N SER A 106 4.16 -1.14 -19.83
CA SER A 106 4.27 -2.34 -20.68
C SER A 106 3.70 -3.57 -19.98
#